data_AF-A0A377WNX3-F1
#
_entry.id   AF-A0A377WNX3-F1
#
_cell.length_a   1.000
_cell.length_b   1.000
_cell.length_c   1.000
_cell.angle_alpha   90.00
_cell.angle_beta   90.00
_cell.angle_gamma   90.00
#
_symmetry.space_group_name_H-M   'P 1'
#
loop_
_entity.id
_entity.type
_entity.pdbx_description
1 polymer ?
#
loop_
_entity_poly.entity_id
_entity_poly.type
_entity_poly.pdbx_seq_one_letter_code
_entity_poly.pdbx_strand_id
1 'polypeptide(L)'
;MGSLADFEFNKAPLCDGMVLISEQVRDDFPSRFVEEELQQLLRLAQEEIAPSWDQERQIERLLELFYDEWGFGASQGVYRLSDALWLDKVLVNRQGSAVSLGAILLWIAQRLALPWCR
;
A
#
# COMPACT_ATOMS: atom_id res chain seq x y z
N MET A 1 11.21 -18.11 -5.34
CA MET A 1 11.14 -16.83 -6.08
C MET A 1 10.43 -17.13 -7.39
N GLY A 2 9.21 -16.63 -7.56
CA GLY A 2 8.49 -16.75 -8.84
C GLY A 2 9.11 -15.79 -9.85
N SER A 3 9.18 -16.21 -11.12
CA SER A 3 9.62 -15.32 -12.19
C SER A 3 8.61 -14.19 -12.38
N LEU A 4 9.06 -12.99 -12.77
CA LEU A 4 8.17 -11.90 -13.24
C LEU A 4 7.21 -12.41 -14.34
N ALA A 5 7.67 -13.38 -15.14
CA ALA A 5 6.88 -14.01 -16.18
C ALA A 5 5.72 -14.88 -15.66
N ASP A 6 5.78 -15.34 -14.40
CA ASP A 6 4.76 -16.20 -13.79
C ASP A 6 3.79 -15.42 -12.90
N PHE A 7 4.03 -14.12 -12.68
CA PHE A 7 3.19 -13.28 -11.83
C PHE A 7 1.93 -12.84 -12.58
N GLU A 8 0.78 -13.39 -12.17
CA GLU A 8 -0.52 -12.98 -12.70
C GLU A 8 -0.96 -11.65 -12.07
N PHE A 9 -0.52 -10.52 -12.65
CA PHE A 9 -0.91 -9.16 -12.22
C PHE A 9 -2.43 -8.94 -12.14
N ASN A 10 -3.21 -9.72 -12.90
CA ASN A 10 -4.67 -9.65 -12.87
C ASN A 10 -5.31 -10.32 -11.65
N LYS A 11 -4.56 -11.14 -10.90
CA LYS A 11 -5.08 -11.91 -9.76
C LYS A 11 -4.35 -11.63 -8.44
N ALA A 12 -3.21 -10.95 -8.48
CA ALA A 12 -2.46 -10.57 -7.30
C ALA A 12 -2.68 -9.09 -6.93
N PRO A 13 -2.53 -8.71 -5.64
CA PRO A 13 -2.57 -7.32 -5.22
C PRO A 13 -1.56 -6.47 -6.00
N LEU A 14 -1.98 -5.28 -6.44
CA LEU A 14 -1.11 -4.35 -7.19
C LEU A 14 0.19 -4.04 -6.44
N CYS A 15 0.11 -3.90 -5.12
CA CYS A 15 1.25 -3.64 -4.25
C CYS A 15 2.30 -4.77 -4.34
N ASP A 16 1.88 -6.04 -4.38
CA ASP A 16 2.80 -7.19 -4.50
C ASP A 16 3.52 -7.18 -5.86
N GLY A 17 2.80 -6.80 -6.93
CA GLY A 17 3.39 -6.62 -8.27
C GLY A 17 4.39 -5.46 -8.32
N MET A 18 4.10 -4.35 -7.62
CA MET A 18 5.02 -3.21 -7.50
C MET A 18 6.30 -3.58 -6.76
N VAL A 19 6.22 -4.36 -5.67
CA VAL A 19 7.38 -4.90 -4.95
C VAL A 19 8.24 -5.76 -5.88
N LEU A 20 7.61 -6.71 -6.60
CA LEU A 20 8.32 -7.62 -7.51
C LEU A 20 9.04 -6.87 -8.63
N ILE A 21 8.39 -5.89 -9.27
CA ILE A 21 9.03 -5.07 -10.31
C ILE A 21 10.16 -4.26 -9.70
N SER A 22 9.98 -3.74 -8.49
CA SER A 22 10.98 -2.89 -7.84
C SER A 22 12.27 -3.66 -7.52
N GLU A 23 12.16 -4.91 -7.05
CA GLU A 23 13.30 -5.80 -6.83
C GLU A 23 14.11 -6.07 -8.11
N GLN A 24 13.43 -6.09 -9.27
CA GLN A 24 14.07 -6.39 -10.56
C GLN A 24 14.68 -5.16 -11.23
N VAL A 25 14.16 -3.96 -10.96
CA VAL A 25 14.61 -2.71 -11.58
C VAL A 25 15.66 -2.00 -10.73
N ARG A 26 15.67 -2.23 -9.42
CA ARG A 26 16.52 -1.50 -8.48
C ARG A 26 17.18 -2.46 -7.48
N ASP A 27 18.49 -2.65 -7.65
CA ASP A 27 19.31 -3.60 -6.87
C ASP A 27 19.30 -3.33 -5.35
N ASP A 28 19.11 -2.08 -4.93
CA ASP A 28 19.06 -1.67 -3.52
C ASP A 28 17.63 -1.54 -2.97
N PHE A 29 16.62 -2.11 -3.65
CA PHE A 29 15.24 -2.07 -3.18
C PHE A 29 15.06 -2.89 -1.89
N PRO A 30 14.63 -2.28 -0.77
CA PRO A 30 14.55 -2.96 0.51
C PRO A 30 13.21 -3.67 0.68
N SER A 31 12.95 -4.74 -0.06
CA SER A 31 11.64 -5.41 -0.08
C SER A 31 11.18 -5.89 1.29
N ARG A 32 12.10 -6.40 2.13
CA ARG A 32 11.79 -6.79 3.53
C ARG A 32 11.25 -5.63 4.36
N PHE A 33 11.86 -4.46 4.25
CA PHE A 33 11.39 -3.26 4.95
C PHE A 33 9.97 -2.88 4.49
N VAL A 34 9.73 -2.93 3.18
CA VAL A 34 8.40 -2.64 2.61
C VAL A 34 7.35 -3.61 3.16
N GLU A 35 7.66 -4.90 3.20
CA GLU A 35 6.77 -5.91 3.76
C GLU A 35 6.50 -5.68 5.26
N GLU A 36 7.54 -5.41 6.05
CA GLU A 36 7.42 -5.15 7.49
C GLU A 36 6.54 -3.94 7.80
N GLU A 37 6.73 -2.83 7.08
CA GLU A 37 5.93 -1.61 7.22
C GLU A 37 4.47 -1.83 6.81
N LEU A 38 4.21 -2.54 5.71
CA LEU A 38 2.85 -2.87 5.29
C LEU A 38 2.13 -3.74 6.34
N GLN A 39 2.83 -4.73 6.89
CA GLN A 39 2.30 -5.56 7.97
C GLN A 39 2.07 -4.76 9.26
N GLN A 40 2.91 -3.76 9.55
CA GLN A 40 2.70 -2.86 10.67
C GLN A 40 1.42 -2.03 10.49
N LEU A 41 1.22 -1.40 9.33
CA LEU A 41 0.01 -0.63 9.04
C LEU A 41 -1.25 -1.50 9.11
N LEU A 42 -1.18 -2.73 8.62
CA LEU A 42 -2.28 -3.67 8.75
C LEU A 42 -2.63 -3.97 10.20
N ARG A 43 -1.63 -4.22 11.07
CA ARG A 43 -1.87 -4.46 12.50
C ARG A 43 -2.54 -3.24 13.16
N LEU A 44 -2.03 -2.04 12.89
CA LEU A 44 -2.62 -0.81 13.40
C LEU A 44 -4.09 -0.66 12.94
N ALA A 45 -4.38 -0.94 11.68
CA ALA A 45 -5.76 -0.92 11.19
C ALA A 45 -6.65 -1.96 11.87
N GLN A 46 -6.13 -3.16 12.13
CA GLN A 46 -6.88 -4.23 12.81
C GLN A 46 -7.18 -3.92 14.27
N GLU A 47 -6.31 -3.16 14.94
CA GLU A 47 -6.52 -2.68 16.31
C GLU A 47 -7.63 -1.62 16.37
N GLU A 48 -7.73 -0.77 15.34
CA GLU A 48 -8.64 0.38 15.29
C GLU A 48 -9.98 0.09 14.60
N ILE A 49 -10.05 -0.93 13.74
CA ILE A 49 -11.23 -1.26 12.93
C ILE A 49 -11.82 -2.59 13.40
N ALA A 50 -12.95 -2.53 14.10
CA ALA A 50 -13.61 -3.74 14.57
C ALA A 50 -14.29 -4.48 13.40
N PRO A 51 -14.09 -5.81 13.26
CA PRO A 51 -14.75 -6.62 12.23
C PRO A 51 -16.28 -6.64 12.32
N SER A 52 -16.84 -6.29 13.47
CA SER A 52 -18.28 -6.24 13.72
C SER A 52 -18.95 -4.95 13.22
N TRP A 53 -18.18 -3.95 12.80
CA TRP A 53 -18.73 -2.73 12.21
C TRP A 53 -19.31 -3.02 10.83
N ASP A 54 -20.24 -2.16 10.40
CA ASP A 54 -20.69 -2.15 9.02
C ASP A 54 -19.55 -1.75 8.09
N GLN A 55 -19.65 -2.16 6.83
CA GLN A 55 -18.60 -2.01 5.85
C GLN A 55 -18.28 -0.53 5.55
N GLU A 56 -19.29 0.33 5.50
CA GLU A 56 -19.12 1.76 5.22
C GLU A 56 -18.27 2.41 6.30
N ARG A 57 -18.61 2.14 7.57
CA ARG A 57 -17.83 2.61 8.72
C ARG A 57 -16.40 2.08 8.76
N GLN A 58 -16.18 0.81 8.37
CA GLN A 58 -14.82 0.26 8.29
C GLN A 58 -13.99 0.96 7.22
N ILE A 59 -14.60 1.28 6.07
CA ILE A 59 -13.96 1.99 4.97
C ILE A 59 -13.64 3.43 5.39
N GLU A 60 -14.60 4.15 5.97
CA GLU A 60 -14.41 5.51 6.48
C GLU A 60 -13.27 5.56 7.49
N ARG A 61 -13.25 4.64 8.47
CA ARG A 61 -12.18 4.58 9.46
C ARG A 61 -10.82 4.29 8.82
N LEU A 62 -10.76 3.40 7.83
CA LEU A 62 -9.50 3.15 7.13
C LEU A 62 -9.01 4.39 6.36
N LEU A 63 -9.91 5.16 5.76
CA LEU A 63 -9.56 6.41 5.07
C LEU A 63 -9.04 7.46 6.04
N GLU A 64 -9.69 7.64 7.19
CA GLU A 64 -9.25 8.54 8.26
C GLU A 64 -7.85 8.13 8.77
N LEU A 65 -7.66 6.86 9.10
CA LEU A 65 -6.35 6.34 9.52
C LEU A 65 -5.28 6.63 8.47
N PHE A 66 -5.59 6.37 7.19
CA PHE A 66 -4.62 6.49 6.13
C PHE A 66 -4.24 7.93 5.82
N TYR A 67 -5.22 8.80 5.55
CA TYR A 67 -4.98 10.16 5.08
C TYR A 67 -4.75 11.16 6.21
N ASP A 68 -5.43 11.00 7.34
CA ASP A 68 -5.39 11.98 8.43
C ASP A 68 -4.40 11.57 9.51
N GLU A 69 -4.47 10.35 10.03
CA GLU A 69 -3.65 9.93 11.19
C GLU A 69 -2.23 9.48 10.80
N TRP A 70 -2.09 8.67 9.75
CA TRP A 70 -0.79 8.23 9.23
C TRP A 70 -0.16 9.26 8.28
N GLY A 71 -0.94 10.26 7.87
CA GLY A 71 -0.48 11.40 7.08
C GLY A 71 -0.09 11.05 5.65
N PHE A 72 -0.63 9.97 5.07
CA PHE A 72 -0.39 9.67 3.66
C PHE A 72 -1.02 10.74 2.77
N GLY A 73 -0.27 11.22 1.77
CA GLY A 73 -0.77 12.28 0.89
C GLY A 73 -0.10 12.30 -0.46
N ALA A 74 -0.68 13.10 -1.37
CA ALA A 74 -0.07 13.34 -2.67
C ALA A 74 1.28 14.05 -2.50
N SER A 75 2.30 13.63 -3.25
CA SER A 75 3.60 14.30 -3.28
C SER A 75 3.45 15.77 -3.74
N GLN A 76 3.83 16.73 -2.90
CA GLN A 76 3.71 18.17 -3.17
C GLN A 76 5.03 18.78 -3.68
N GLY A 77 5.08 19.24 -4.94
CA GLY A 77 6.25 19.93 -5.51
C GLY A 77 6.91 19.19 -6.68
N VAL A 78 8.11 19.65 -7.09
CA VAL A 78 8.89 19.03 -8.17
C VAL A 78 9.63 17.80 -7.63
N TYR A 79 8.92 16.69 -7.49
CA TYR A 79 9.53 15.40 -7.19
C TYR A 79 10.01 14.70 -8.45
N ARG A 80 11.05 13.87 -8.33
CA ARG A 80 11.34 12.88 -9.35
C ARG A 80 10.19 11.87 -9.32
N LEU A 81 9.54 11.66 -10.47
CA LEU A 81 8.38 10.76 -10.63
C LEU A 81 8.62 9.38 -10.00
N SER A 82 9.87 8.92 -10.03
CA SER A 82 10.32 7.68 -9.39
C SER A 82 10.08 7.64 -7.88
N ASP A 83 10.37 8.72 -7.16
CA ASP A 83 10.29 8.75 -5.69
C ASP A 83 8.85 8.64 -5.19
N ALA A 84 7.89 9.06 -6.01
CA ALA A 84 6.46 8.92 -5.76
C ALA A 84 5.90 7.52 -6.11
N LEU A 85 6.69 6.65 -6.74
CA LEU A 85 6.29 5.30 -7.17
C LEU A 85 6.96 4.21 -6.31
N TRP A 86 8.20 4.42 -5.88
CA TRP A 86 8.94 3.47 -5.05
C TRP A 86 8.27 3.31 -3.68
N LEU A 87 7.73 2.13 -3.38
CA LEU A 87 6.97 1.91 -2.14
C LEU A 87 7.80 2.16 -0.87
N ASP A 88 9.10 1.86 -0.88
CA ASP A 88 9.98 2.18 0.25
C ASP A 88 10.04 3.68 0.53
N LYS A 89 10.07 4.51 -0.51
CA LYS A 89 10.06 5.99 -0.37
C LYS A 89 8.70 6.50 0.04
N VAL A 90 7.62 5.95 -0.52
CA VAL A 90 6.25 6.33 -0.20
C VAL A 90 5.92 6.01 1.26
N LEU A 91 6.32 4.84 1.76
CA LEU A 91 6.11 4.42 3.14
C LEU A 91 6.88 5.30 4.13
N VAL A 92 8.14 5.66 3.81
CA VAL A 92 8.95 6.55 4.66
C VAL A 92 8.43 7.98 4.66
N ASN A 93 8.17 8.54 3.47
CA ASN A 93 7.81 9.96 3.34
C ASN A 93 6.33 10.23 3.56
N ARG A 94 5.51 9.17 3.64
CA ARG A 94 4.04 9.23 3.62
C ARG A 94 3.51 10.05 2.42
N GLN A 95 4.26 10.06 1.32
CA GLN A 95 3.94 10.84 0.12
C GLN A 95 4.13 10.00 -1.12
N GLY A 96 3.12 9.96 -2.00
CA GLY A 96 3.15 9.14 -3.20
C GLY A 96 2.26 9.66 -4.33
N SER A 97 2.33 8.95 -5.45
CA SER A 97 1.37 9.10 -6.55
C SER A 97 0.02 8.48 -6.17
N ALA A 98 -1.04 8.83 -6.90
CA ALA A 98 -2.34 8.18 -6.73
C ALA A 98 -2.26 6.64 -6.84
N VAL A 99 -1.37 6.13 -7.70
CA VAL A 99 -1.20 4.69 -7.91
C VAL A 99 -0.54 4.01 -6.71
N SER A 100 0.54 4.56 -6.19
CA SER A 100 1.26 3.97 -5.05
C SER A 100 0.47 4.08 -3.75
N LEU A 101 -0.18 5.22 -3.51
CA LEU A 101 -1.09 5.39 -2.37
C LEU A 101 -2.26 4.41 -2.46
N GLY A 102 -2.89 4.31 -3.64
CA GLY A 102 -3.97 3.35 -3.89
C GLY A 102 -3.51 1.90 -3.70
N ALA A 103 -2.30 1.55 -4.14
CA ALA A 103 -1.76 0.21 -3.97
C ALA A 103 -1.62 -0.18 -2.49
N ILE A 104 -1.08 0.73 -1.65
CA ILE A 104 -0.93 0.49 -0.20
C ILE A 104 -2.31 0.38 0.46
N LEU A 105 -3.20 1.34 0.21
CA LEU A 105 -4.53 1.38 0.80
C LEU A 105 -5.33 0.11 0.46
N LEU A 106 -5.34 -0.28 -0.83
CA LEU A 106 -6.05 -1.47 -1.30
C LEU A 106 -5.43 -2.76 -0.75
N TRP A 107 -4.10 -2.81 -0.58
CA TRP A 107 -3.43 -3.97 0.01
C TRP A 107 -3.86 -4.20 1.47
N ILE A 108 -4.03 -3.13 2.25
CA ILE A 108 -4.55 -3.19 3.63
C ILE A 108 -6.03 -3.59 3.61
N ALA A 109 -6.83 -2.88 2.81
CA ALA A 109 -8.27 -3.14 2.67
C ALA A 109 -8.60 -4.60 2.32
N GLN A 110 -7.89 -5.18 1.35
CA GLN A 110 -8.07 -6.58 0.95
C GLN A 110 -7.80 -7.55 2.11
N ARG A 111 -6.80 -7.25 2.96
CA ARG A 111 -6.45 -8.08 4.13
C ARG A 111 -7.38 -7.87 5.32
N LEU A 112 -8.08 -6.74 5.37
CA LEU A 112 -9.22 -6.51 6.26
C LEU A 112 -10.52 -7.13 5.71
N ALA A 113 -10.47 -7.82 4.56
CA ALA A 113 -11.63 -8.40 3.87
C ALA A 113 -12.70 -7.37 3.47
N LEU A 114 -12.29 -6.12 3.26
CA LEU A 114 -13.18 -5.05 2.82
C LEU A 114 -13.39 -5.10 1.30
N PRO A 115 -14.63 -5.01 0.79
CA PRO A 115 -14.90 -4.80 -0.63
C PRO A 115 -14.62 -3.34 -1.04
N TRP A 116 -13.59 -3.13 -1.88
CA TRP A 116 -13.26 -1.79 -2.41
C TRP A 116 -13.50 -1.65 -3.92
N CYS A 117 -13.74 -2.76 -4.62
CA CYS A 117 -14.30 -2.81 -5.97
C CYS A 117 -15.19 -4.05 -6.11
N ARG A 118 -16.43 -3.87 -6.55
CA ARG A 118 -17.16 -4.84 -7.35
C ARG A 118 -17.05 -4.42 -8.81
#